data_AF-A0AAE2YI81-F1
#
_entry.id   AF-A0AAE2YI81-F1
#
_cell.length_a   1.000
_cell.length_b   1.000
_cell.length_c   1.000
_cell.angle_alpha   90.00
_cell.angle_beta   90.00
_cell.angle_gamma   90.00
#
_symmetry.space_group_name_H-M   'P 1'
#
loop_
_entity.id
_entity.type
_entity.pdbx_description
1 polymer ?
#
loop_
_entity_poly.entity_id
_entity_poly.type
_entity_poly.pdbx_seq_one_letter_code
_entity_poly.pdbx_strand_id
1 'polypeptide(L)'
;GRYEGRDVFWANSAQALAAERNIRVPWISYGGGVTGQQATEVSFYAIAATVITNTISGMEGMWLTGGVPGIEGRWGGEVAKAAAGIKVSDGVEIVKELLTKYEDKAKVGLPNETLILEKYDVKTLTPGKEYVELYSRMKKELQDMGLNYESW
;
A
#
# COMPACT_ATOMS: atom_id res chain seq x y z
N GLY A 1 3.72 14.85 9.38
CA GLY A 1 4.34 14.56 8.08
C GLY A 1 3.66 13.35 7.46
N ARG A 2 3.87 13.11 6.17
CA ARG A 2 3.48 11.84 5.54
C ARG A 2 4.60 10.81 5.76
N TYR A 3 4.23 9.54 5.87
CA TYR A 3 5.17 8.41 5.89
C TYR A 3 5.31 7.76 4.51
N GLU A 4 4.77 8.42 3.50
CA GLU A 4 4.77 8.02 2.10
C GLU A 4 4.90 9.28 1.22
N GLY A 5 5.32 9.10 -0.03
CA GLY A 5 5.62 10.19 -0.95
C GLY A 5 7.01 10.03 -1.58
N ARG A 6 7.26 10.80 -2.65
CA ARG A 6 8.48 10.64 -3.48
C ARG A 6 9.79 10.69 -2.70
N ASP A 7 9.89 11.63 -1.77
CA ASP A 7 11.04 11.83 -0.89
C ASP A 7 11.22 10.65 0.07
N VAL A 8 10.12 10.19 0.68
CA VAL A 8 10.12 9.05 1.59
C VAL A 8 10.48 7.75 0.86
N PHE A 9 9.90 7.53 -0.32
CA PHE A 9 10.17 6.36 -1.15
C PHE A 9 11.64 6.27 -1.55
N TRP A 10 12.24 7.38 -1.98
CA TRP A 10 13.66 7.43 -2.30
C TRP A 10 14.54 7.17 -1.08
N ALA A 11 14.26 7.83 0.04
CA ALA A 11 15.03 7.67 1.27
C ALA A 11 14.95 6.21 1.79
N ASN A 12 13.76 5.63 1.84
CA ASN A 12 13.55 4.26 2.28
C ASN A 12 14.25 3.25 1.36
N SER A 13 14.17 3.43 0.04
CA SER A 13 14.84 2.53 -0.91
C SER A 13 16.36 2.57 -0.74
N ALA A 14 16.94 3.77 -0.59
CA ALA A 14 18.37 3.93 -0.36
C ALA A 14 18.81 3.30 0.97
N GLN A 15 18.01 3.47 2.03
CA GLN A 15 18.27 2.87 3.34
C GLN A 15 18.21 1.33 3.30
N ALA A 16 17.19 0.76 2.67
CA ALA A 16 17.02 -0.70 2.55
C ALA A 16 18.22 -1.34 1.83
N LEU A 17 18.60 -0.79 0.67
CA LEU A 17 19.76 -1.29 -0.09
C LEU A 17 21.09 -1.12 0.67
N ALA A 18 21.25 -0.04 1.43
CA ALA A 18 22.43 0.17 2.26
C ALA A 18 22.48 -0.80 3.44
N ALA A 19 21.33 -1.04 4.09
CA ALA A 19 21.22 -1.98 5.21
C ALA A 19 21.53 -3.40 4.74
N GLU A 20 20.95 -3.83 3.63
CA GLU A 20 21.20 -5.14 3.01
C GLU A 20 22.70 -5.35 2.73
N ARG A 21 23.34 -4.37 2.06
CA ARG A 21 24.74 -4.51 1.60
C ARG A 21 25.77 -4.40 2.71
N ASN A 22 25.54 -3.56 3.70
CA ASN A 22 26.57 -3.17 4.66
C ASN A 22 26.37 -3.73 6.07
N ILE A 23 25.12 -3.90 6.50
CA ILE A 23 24.80 -4.27 7.88
C ILE A 23 24.19 -5.68 7.95
N ARG A 24 23.53 -6.14 6.86
CA ARG A 24 22.92 -7.48 6.73
C ARG A 24 21.89 -7.78 7.82
N VAL A 25 21.08 -6.78 8.15
CA VAL A 25 19.95 -6.90 9.06
C VAL A 25 18.66 -6.68 8.29
N PRO A 26 17.56 -7.36 8.67
CA PRO A 26 16.26 -7.10 8.06
C PRO A 26 15.86 -5.64 8.22
N TRP A 27 15.43 -5.03 7.12
CA TRP A 27 14.89 -3.68 7.07
C TRP A 27 13.38 -3.72 6.95
N ILE A 28 12.71 -3.25 8.01
CA ILE A 28 11.25 -3.14 8.06
C ILE A 28 10.88 -1.68 7.87
N SER A 29 9.92 -1.41 6.99
CA SER A 29 9.46 -0.05 6.70
C SER A 29 7.96 0.13 6.93
N TYR A 30 7.50 1.37 6.82
CA TYR A 30 6.10 1.73 6.82
C TYR A 30 5.40 1.16 5.58
N GLY A 31 4.20 0.60 5.77
CA GLY A 31 3.38 0.02 4.69
C GLY A 31 1.93 0.50 4.64
N GLY A 32 1.58 1.48 5.47
CA GLY A 32 0.23 2.03 5.52
C GLY A 32 -0.06 3.03 4.40
N GLY A 33 -1.32 3.46 4.32
CA GLY A 33 -1.76 4.53 3.43
C GLY A 33 -1.65 5.91 4.08
N VAL A 34 -2.41 6.88 3.57
CA VAL A 34 -2.45 8.22 4.17
C VAL A 34 -3.27 8.20 5.45
N THR A 35 -2.67 8.61 6.57
CA THR A 35 -3.36 8.71 7.87
C THR A 35 -4.62 9.55 7.77
N GLY A 36 -5.75 8.99 8.22
CA GLY A 36 -7.06 9.67 8.23
C GLY A 36 -7.87 9.51 6.95
N GLN A 37 -7.35 8.77 5.96
CA GLN A 37 -8.04 8.50 4.69
C GLN A 37 -8.29 7.00 4.45
N GLN A 38 -8.31 6.19 5.51
CA GLN A 38 -8.66 4.77 5.42
C GLN A 38 -10.05 4.57 4.82
N ALA A 39 -10.27 3.42 4.19
CA ALA A 39 -11.46 3.04 3.44
C ALA A 39 -11.80 3.97 2.26
N THR A 40 -10.79 4.66 1.72
CA THR A 40 -10.90 5.47 0.50
C THR A 40 -9.98 4.98 -0.59
N GLU A 41 -10.26 5.39 -1.82
CA GLU A 41 -9.42 5.12 -2.99
C GLU A 41 -7.98 5.65 -2.82
N VAL A 42 -7.82 6.80 -2.16
CA VAL A 42 -6.50 7.36 -1.82
C VAL A 42 -5.69 6.39 -0.96
N SER A 43 -6.32 5.72 0.02
CA SER A 43 -5.62 4.71 0.85
C SER A 43 -5.12 3.55 0.00
N PHE A 44 -5.94 3.05 -0.93
CA PHE A 44 -5.57 1.92 -1.79
C PHE A 44 -4.38 2.25 -2.68
N TYR A 45 -4.39 3.41 -3.34
CA TYR A 45 -3.25 3.84 -4.15
C TYR A 45 -2.00 4.08 -3.31
N ALA A 46 -2.13 4.74 -2.16
CA ALA A 46 -1.00 5.05 -1.28
C ALA A 46 -0.36 3.76 -0.70
N ILE A 47 -1.18 2.81 -0.25
CA ILE A 47 -0.72 1.48 0.20
C ILE A 47 -0.03 0.77 -0.97
N ALA A 48 -0.63 0.76 -2.16
CA ALA A 48 -0.03 0.08 -3.31
C ALA A 48 1.33 0.68 -3.69
N ALA A 49 1.43 2.00 -3.77
CA ALA A 49 2.68 2.69 -4.09
C ALA A 49 3.76 2.39 -3.04
N THR A 50 3.40 2.43 -1.76
CA THR A 50 4.31 2.13 -0.64
C THR A 50 4.77 0.67 -0.66
N VAL A 51 3.83 -0.26 -0.82
CA VAL A 51 4.09 -1.72 -0.86
C VAL A 51 4.94 -2.11 -2.04
N ILE A 52 4.61 -1.64 -3.25
CA ILE A 52 5.40 -1.93 -4.44
C ILE A 52 6.83 -1.40 -4.24
N THR A 53 6.97 -0.15 -3.80
CA THR A 53 8.29 0.46 -3.53
C THR A 53 9.12 -0.36 -2.54
N ASN A 54 8.53 -0.72 -1.40
CA ASN A 54 9.23 -1.48 -0.37
C ASN A 54 9.64 -2.88 -0.88
N THR A 55 8.74 -3.55 -1.59
CA THR A 55 8.96 -4.89 -2.13
C THR A 55 10.10 -4.90 -3.15
N ILE A 56 10.06 -4.01 -4.15
CA ILE A 56 11.10 -3.95 -5.19
C ILE A 56 12.44 -3.42 -4.66
N SER A 57 12.44 -2.81 -3.46
CA SER A 57 13.65 -2.36 -2.76
C SER A 57 14.26 -3.41 -1.84
N GLY A 58 13.66 -4.61 -1.76
CA GLY A 58 14.20 -5.72 -0.98
C GLY A 58 13.90 -5.68 0.52
N MET A 59 12.91 -4.89 0.96
CA MET A 59 12.55 -4.83 2.39
C MET A 59 11.88 -6.12 2.86
N GLU A 60 12.28 -6.61 4.03
CA GLU A 60 11.84 -7.89 4.57
C GLU A 60 10.49 -7.83 5.28
N GLY A 61 10.02 -6.63 5.61
CA GLY A 61 8.76 -6.46 6.31
C GLY A 61 8.16 -5.08 6.18
N MET A 62 6.85 -5.04 6.43
CA MET A 62 6.06 -3.82 6.32
C MET A 62 5.12 -3.69 7.49
N TRP A 63 5.12 -2.52 8.13
CA TRP A 63 4.18 -2.21 9.19
C TRP A 63 3.01 -1.38 8.65
N LEU A 64 1.85 -2.01 8.55
CA LEU A 64 0.57 -1.35 8.30
C LEU A 64 0.02 -0.85 9.64
N THR A 65 0.21 0.44 9.93
CA THR A 65 -0.15 1.07 11.21
C THR A 65 -1.35 2.03 11.07
N GLY A 66 -2.00 2.37 12.18
CA GLY A 66 -3.07 3.37 12.23
C GLY A 66 -4.47 2.83 11.98
N GLY A 67 -4.79 1.63 12.48
CA GLY A 67 -6.14 1.08 12.37
C GLY A 67 -6.50 0.67 10.94
N VAL A 68 -5.55 0.08 10.21
CA VAL A 68 -5.78 -0.37 8.83
C VAL A 68 -6.90 -1.42 8.79
N PRO A 69 -7.99 -1.20 8.02
CA PRO A 69 -9.08 -2.16 7.90
C PRO A 69 -8.58 -3.50 7.34
N GLY A 70 -9.22 -4.61 7.72
CA GLY A 70 -8.78 -5.95 7.31
C GLY A 70 -8.66 -6.13 5.79
N ILE A 71 -9.50 -5.45 5.00
CA ILE A 71 -9.43 -5.49 3.53
C ILE A 71 -8.22 -4.73 2.97
N GLU A 72 -7.79 -3.64 3.61
CA GLU A 72 -6.55 -2.92 3.26
C GLU A 72 -5.31 -3.71 3.72
N GLY A 73 -5.41 -4.42 4.84
CA GLY A 73 -4.39 -5.39 5.26
C GLY A 73 -4.20 -6.51 4.23
N ARG A 74 -5.31 -7.10 3.76
CA ARG A 74 -5.30 -8.06 2.66
C ARG A 74 -4.71 -7.45 1.40
N TRP A 75 -5.19 -6.28 0.99
CA TRP A 75 -4.68 -5.53 -0.16
C TRP A 75 -3.16 -5.37 -0.14
N GLY A 76 -2.59 -4.91 0.99
CA GLY A 76 -1.14 -4.76 1.13
C GLY A 76 -0.39 -6.08 0.95
N GLY A 77 -0.87 -7.17 1.55
CA GLY A 77 -0.26 -8.50 1.38
C GLY A 77 -0.31 -9.01 -0.06
N GLU A 78 -1.45 -8.84 -0.74
CA GLU A 78 -1.62 -9.26 -2.13
C GLU A 78 -0.76 -8.45 -3.11
N VAL A 79 -0.68 -7.13 -2.89
CA VAL A 79 0.20 -6.25 -3.68
C VAL A 79 1.66 -6.60 -3.46
N ALA A 80 2.08 -6.88 -2.22
CA ALA A 80 3.45 -7.29 -1.93
C ALA A 80 3.81 -8.58 -2.66
N LYS A 81 2.91 -9.58 -2.60
CA LYS A 81 3.08 -10.86 -3.29
C LYS A 81 3.18 -10.69 -4.81
N ALA A 82 2.32 -9.87 -5.42
CA ALA A 82 2.37 -9.58 -6.85
C ALA A 82 3.64 -8.80 -7.24
N ALA A 83 4.05 -7.83 -6.43
CA ALA A 83 5.25 -7.02 -6.67
C ALA A 83 6.56 -7.81 -6.48
N ALA A 84 6.57 -8.90 -5.73
CA ALA A 84 7.76 -9.72 -5.54
C ALA A 84 8.24 -10.42 -6.85
N GLY A 85 7.36 -10.55 -7.85
CA GLY A 85 7.65 -11.23 -9.12
C GLY A 85 8.01 -10.32 -10.29
N ILE A 86 8.00 -8.99 -10.12
CA ILE A 86 8.21 -8.04 -11.23
C ILE A 86 9.63 -7.49 -11.27
N LYS A 87 10.03 -6.92 -12.41
CA LYS A 87 11.30 -6.18 -12.50
C LYS A 87 11.20 -4.88 -11.71
N VAL A 88 12.29 -4.48 -11.10
CA VAL A 88 12.40 -3.20 -10.37
C VAL A 88 11.99 -2.02 -11.26
N SER A 89 12.43 -2.00 -12.53
CA SER A 89 12.05 -0.95 -13.49
C SER A 89 10.54 -0.84 -13.69
N ASP A 90 9.86 -1.98 -13.80
CA ASP A 90 8.43 -2.03 -14.08
C ASP A 90 7.67 -1.57 -12.83
N GLY A 91 8.10 -2.01 -11.64
CA GLY A 91 7.56 -1.52 -10.36
C GLY A 91 7.71 -0.01 -10.18
N VAL A 92 8.85 0.57 -10.58
CA VAL A 92 9.07 2.02 -10.53
C VAL A 92 8.09 2.78 -11.44
N GLU A 93 7.82 2.29 -12.65
CA GLU A 93 6.84 2.94 -13.55
C GLU A 93 5.41 2.84 -13.00
N ILE A 94 5.04 1.70 -12.41
CA ILE A 94 3.74 1.55 -11.74
C ILE A 94 3.61 2.52 -10.55
N VAL A 95 4.65 2.65 -9.72
CA VAL A 95 4.64 3.60 -8.59
C VAL A 95 4.50 5.04 -9.06
N LYS A 96 5.17 5.42 -10.16
CA LYS A 96 5.01 6.76 -10.75
C LYS A 96 3.59 7.02 -11.22
N GLU A 97 2.98 6.06 -11.90
CA GLU A 97 1.58 6.14 -12.35
C GLU A 97 0.64 6.28 -11.15
N LEU A 98 0.81 5.46 -10.11
CA LEU A 98 0.03 5.56 -8.87
C LEU A 98 0.14 6.93 -8.22
N LEU A 99 1.35 7.48 -8.09
CA LEU A 99 1.57 8.81 -7.52
C LEU A 99 0.73 9.90 -8.23
N THR A 100 0.57 9.84 -9.56
CA THR A 100 -0.27 10.81 -10.28
C THR A 100 -1.76 10.75 -9.92
N LYS A 101 -2.24 9.64 -9.36
CA LYS A 101 -3.66 9.43 -9.04
C LYS A 101 -4.05 9.96 -7.67
N TYR A 102 -3.11 10.00 -6.72
CA TYR A 102 -3.42 10.28 -5.32
C TYR A 102 -2.54 11.35 -4.64
N GLU A 103 -1.36 11.69 -5.16
CA GLU A 103 -0.38 12.52 -4.44
C GLU A 103 -0.92 13.93 -4.09
N ASP A 104 -1.78 14.49 -4.95
CA ASP A 104 -2.48 15.77 -4.78
C ASP A 104 -3.67 15.69 -3.81
N LYS A 105 -4.27 14.51 -3.68
CA LYS A 105 -5.41 14.21 -2.80
C LYS A 105 -4.98 13.68 -1.42
N ALA A 106 -3.72 13.31 -1.27
CA ALA A 106 -3.13 12.81 -0.04
C ALA A 106 -3.02 13.92 1.01
N LYS A 107 -4.00 13.95 1.92
CA LYS A 107 -4.11 14.93 2.99
C LYS A 107 -4.09 14.21 4.32
N VAL A 108 -3.01 14.42 5.09
CA VAL A 108 -2.89 13.88 6.44
C VAL A 108 -3.98 14.49 7.32
N GLY A 109 -4.80 13.63 7.90
CA GLY A 109 -5.85 13.99 8.84
C GLY A 109 -5.73 13.25 10.16
N LEU A 110 -6.70 13.49 11.05
CA LEU A 110 -6.90 12.63 12.22
C LEU A 110 -7.47 11.28 11.76
N PRO A 111 -7.11 10.16 12.41
CA PRO A 111 -7.76 8.88 12.18
C PRO A 111 -9.29 9.04 12.32
N ASN A 112 -10.03 8.57 11.31
CA ASN A 112 -11.48 8.60 11.32
C ASN A 112 -12.01 7.17 11.39
N GLU A 113 -12.25 6.70 12.60
CA GLU A 113 -12.74 5.35 12.87
C GLU A 113 -14.16 5.14 12.32
N THR A 114 -14.98 6.20 12.27
CA THR A 114 -16.34 6.15 11.72
C THR A 114 -16.34 5.72 10.26
N LEU A 115 -15.42 6.24 9.44
CA LEU A 115 -15.25 5.83 8.03
C LEU A 115 -15.02 4.32 7.88
N ILE A 116 -14.30 3.72 8.82
CA ILE A 116 -14.02 2.29 8.81
C ILE A 116 -15.25 1.51 9.29
N LEU A 117 -15.87 1.93 10.39
CA LEU A 117 -17.02 1.27 10.98
C LEU A 117 -18.26 1.30 10.06
N GLU A 118 -18.46 2.38 9.30
CA GLU A 118 -19.53 2.49 8.29
C GLU A 118 -19.35 1.52 7.12
N LYS A 119 -18.11 1.06 6.87
CA LYS A 119 -17.77 0.15 5.77
C LYS A 119 -17.79 -1.32 6.18
N TYR A 120 -18.15 -1.64 7.42
CA TYR A 120 -18.22 -3.01 7.95
C TYR A 120 -19.55 -3.27 8.67
N ASP A 121 -20.02 -4.52 8.59
CA ASP A 121 -20.95 -5.04 9.60
C ASP A 121 -20.12 -5.39 10.84
N VAL A 122 -20.27 -4.57 11.89
CA VAL A 122 -19.50 -4.72 13.14
C VAL A 122 -19.86 -6.00 13.91
N LYS A 123 -21.04 -6.59 13.68
CA LYS A 123 -21.44 -7.84 14.36
C LYS A 123 -20.75 -9.05 13.75
N THR A 124 -20.60 -9.06 12.43
CA THR A 124 -20.00 -10.18 11.69
C THR A 124 -18.55 -9.93 11.31
N LEU A 125 -18.05 -8.71 11.47
CA LEU A 125 -16.75 -8.23 11.01
C LEU A 125 -16.53 -8.41 9.49
N THR A 126 -17.60 -8.36 8.70
CA THR A 126 -17.54 -8.48 7.24
C THR A 126 -17.60 -7.12 6.55
N PRO A 127 -16.79 -6.88 5.50
CA PRO A 127 -16.85 -5.63 4.76
C PRO A 127 -18.18 -5.50 4.01
N GLY A 128 -18.72 -4.28 3.97
CA GLY A 128 -19.90 -3.95 3.19
C GLY A 128 -19.65 -4.05 1.68
N LYS A 129 -20.73 -4.19 0.92
CA LYS A 129 -20.69 -4.41 -0.53
C LYS A 129 -19.86 -3.36 -1.28
N GLU A 130 -20.07 -2.07 -0.99
CA GLU A 130 -19.32 -0.97 -1.61
C GLU A 130 -17.81 -1.10 -1.40
N TYR A 131 -17.40 -1.60 -0.23
CA TYR A 131 -15.98 -1.70 0.09
C TYR A 131 -15.33 -2.87 -0.67
N VAL A 132 -16.05 -3.99 -0.79
CA VAL A 132 -15.65 -5.13 -1.62
C VAL A 132 -15.57 -4.75 -3.10
N GLU A 133 -16.50 -3.93 -3.59
CA GLU A 133 -16.49 -3.40 -4.95
C GLU A 133 -15.30 -2.46 -5.19
N LEU A 134 -14.99 -1.57 -4.25
CA LEU A 134 -13.78 -0.74 -4.31
C LEU A 134 -12.52 -1.61 -4.42
N TYR A 135 -12.36 -2.58 -3.52
CA TYR A 135 -11.22 -3.50 -3.54
C TYR A 135 -11.11 -4.27 -4.87
N SER A 136 -12.24 -4.75 -5.42
CA SER A 136 -12.26 -5.46 -6.70
C SER A 136 -11.83 -4.57 -7.86
N ARG A 137 -12.29 -3.30 -7.88
CA ARG A 137 -11.86 -2.32 -8.89
C ARG A 137 -10.36 -2.01 -8.79
N MET A 138 -9.85 -1.79 -7.58
CA MET A 138 -8.44 -1.50 -7.34
C MET A 138 -7.53 -2.65 -7.78
N LYS A 139 -7.94 -3.91 -7.52
CA LYS A 139 -7.23 -5.09 -8.04
C LYS A 139 -7.20 -5.12 -9.56
N LYS A 140 -8.34 -4.87 -10.20
CA LYS A 140 -8.41 -4.86 -11.67
C LYS A 140 -7.51 -3.78 -12.26
N GLU A 141 -7.49 -2.60 -11.66
CA GLU A 141 -6.65 -1.50 -12.10
C GLU A 141 -5.15 -1.80 -12.00
N LEU A 142 -4.68 -2.38 -10.88
CA LEU A 142 -3.28 -2.81 -10.78
C LEU A 142 -2.94 -3.98 -11.71
N GLN A 143 -3.88 -4.89 -11.98
CA GLN A 143 -3.70 -5.91 -13.03
C GLN A 143 -3.46 -5.28 -14.39
N ASP A 144 -4.26 -4.26 -14.74
CA ASP A 144 -4.14 -3.57 -16.01
C ASP A 144 -2.83 -2.75 -16.11
N MET A 145 -2.21 -2.40 -14.97
CA MET A 145 -0.87 -1.82 -14.88
C MET A 145 0.26 -2.86 -14.91
N GLY A 146 -0.05 -4.16 -14.93
CA GLY A 146 0.94 -5.24 -15.02
C GLY A 146 1.26 -5.96 -13.70
N LEU A 147 0.53 -5.67 -12.61
CA LEU A 147 0.63 -6.47 -11.38
C LEU A 147 -0.23 -7.73 -11.48
N ASN A 148 0.41 -8.88 -11.71
CA ASN A 148 -0.30 -10.17 -11.74
C ASN A 148 -0.45 -10.74 -10.33
N TYR A 149 -1.69 -10.88 -9.89
CA TYR A 149 -2.03 -11.58 -8.67
C TYR A 149 -2.08 -13.09 -8.96
N GLU A 150 -1.36 -13.90 -8.18
CA GLU A 150 -1.56 -15.35 -8.20
C GLU A 150 -3.01 -15.67 -7.81
N SER A 151 -3.65 -16.62 -8.50
CA SER A 151 -4.98 -17.09 -8.16
C SER A 151 -4.93 -17.93 -6.87
N TRP A 152 -5.75 -17.57 -5.88
CA TRP A 152 -6.11 -18.45 -4.76
C TRP A 152 -7.47 -19.10 -5.00
#